data_AF-A0A6H0WM87-F1
#
_entry.id   AF-A0A6H0WM87-F1
#
_cell.length_a   1.000
_cell.length_b   1.000
_cell.length_c   1.000
_cell.angle_alpha   90.00
_cell.angle_beta   90.00
_cell.angle_gamma   90.00
#
_symmetry.space_group_name_H-M   'P 1'
#
loop_
_entity.id
_entity.type
_entity.pdbx_description
1 polymer ?
#
loop_
_entity_poly.entity_id
_entity_poly.type
_entity_poly.pdbx_seq_one_letter_code
_entity_poly.pdbx_strand_id
1 'polypeptide(L)'
;MGYESMLADIKSSLNGKISDVEDKIEKLKKAKKDIDTLQEEAITEIKEIVKPELGKHWTGTKADDFDKGREEAKSEASKIVNEKYNHYMSSIQSKILRLEAEKFELNLTKSAANTAGDLLAKGEDFLEEAGKQISKLKWW
;
A
#
# COMPACT_ATOMS: atom_id res chain seq x y z
N MET A 1 33.40 -11.70 17.72
CA MET A 1 32.65 -11.84 16.46
C MET A 1 33.46 -11.16 15.36
N GLY A 2 33.65 -11.82 14.22
CA GLY A 2 34.38 -11.23 13.09
C GLY A 2 33.52 -10.25 12.30
N TYR A 3 34.16 -9.39 11.50
CA TYR A 3 33.44 -8.45 10.63
C TYR A 3 32.57 -9.19 9.59
N GLU A 4 32.99 -10.37 9.14
CA GLU A 4 32.22 -11.23 8.23
C GLU A 4 30.90 -11.70 8.83
N SER A 5 30.92 -12.24 10.06
CA SER A 5 29.70 -12.72 10.72
C SER A 5 28.73 -11.57 11.00
N MET A 6 29.26 -10.43 11.45
CA MET A 6 28.45 -9.25 11.70
C MET A 6 27.80 -8.71 10.42
N LEU A 7 28.53 -8.71 9.31
CA LEU A 7 28.01 -8.28 8.02
C LEU A 7 26.95 -9.24 7.47
N ALA A 8 27.14 -10.56 7.66
CA ALA A 8 26.15 -11.56 7.31
C ALA A 8 24.82 -11.34 8.07
N ASP A 9 24.89 -11.08 9.37
CA ASP A 9 23.71 -10.78 10.20
C ASP A 9 22.98 -9.52 9.71
N ILE A 10 23.73 -8.45 9.42
CA ILE A 10 23.17 -7.20 8.87
C ILE A 10 22.47 -7.46 7.52
N LYS A 11 23.12 -8.16 6.59
CA LYS A 11 22.54 -8.48 5.27
C LYS A 11 21.29 -9.34 5.40
N SER A 12 21.29 -10.32 6.30
CA SER A 12 20.12 -11.16 6.58
C SER A 12 18.96 -10.34 7.12
N SER A 13 19.21 -9.48 8.12
CA SER A 13 18.21 -8.57 8.68
C SER A 13 17.62 -7.62 7.63
N LEU A 14 18.47 -7.01 6.80
CA LEU A 14 18.05 -6.12 5.71
C LEU A 14 17.17 -6.85 4.68
N ASN A 15 17.54 -8.06 4.28
CA ASN A 15 16.73 -8.85 3.36
C ASN A 15 15.34 -9.16 3.94
N GLY A 16 15.28 -9.53 5.23
CA GLY A 16 14.00 -9.74 5.93
C GLY A 16 13.13 -8.48 5.94
N LYS A 17 13.70 -7.34 6.34
CA LYS A 17 12.98 -6.05 6.35
C LYS A 17 12.50 -5.65 4.95
N ILE A 18 13.32 -5.84 3.90
CA ILE A 18 12.93 -5.55 2.52
C ILE A 18 11.76 -6.43 2.09
N SER A 19 11.84 -7.75 2.34
CA SER A 19 10.78 -8.69 2.01
C SER A 19 9.47 -8.34 2.72
N ASP A 20 9.52 -7.98 4.01
CA ASP A 20 8.34 -7.57 4.78
C ASP A 20 7.68 -6.31 4.21
N VAL A 21 8.49 -5.36 3.72
CA VAL A 21 7.99 -4.13 3.09
C VAL A 21 7.38 -4.44 1.71
N GLU A 22 8.01 -5.31 0.92
CA GLU A 22 7.49 -5.78 -0.37
C GLU A 22 6.12 -6.45 -0.20
N ASP A 23 5.99 -7.39 0.73
CA ASP A 23 4.74 -8.07 1.05
C ASP A 23 3.62 -7.09 1.44
N LYS A 24 3.95 -6.05 2.24
CA LYS A 24 2.99 -5.02 2.63
C LYS A 24 2.54 -4.18 1.42
N ILE A 25 3.47 -3.81 0.54
CA ILE A 25 3.17 -3.07 -0.69
C ILE A 25 2.25 -3.91 -1.59
N GLU A 26 2.53 -5.20 -1.78
CA GLU A 26 1.70 -6.08 -2.61
C GLU A 26 0.29 -6.24 -2.05
N LYS A 27 0.15 -6.46 -0.74
CA LYS A 27 -1.17 -6.52 -0.07
C LYS A 27 -1.96 -5.23 -0.27
N LEU A 28 -1.33 -4.07 -0.16
CA LEU A 28 -1.97 -2.77 -0.38
C LEU A 28 -2.35 -2.55 -1.86
N LYS A 29 -1.50 -2.97 -2.81
CA LYS A 29 -1.83 -2.91 -4.25
C LYS A 29 -3.03 -3.79 -4.58
N LYS A 30 -3.11 -4.99 -4.00
CA LYS A 30 -4.27 -5.87 -4.13
C LYS A 30 -5.52 -5.21 -3.54
N ALA A 31 -5.46 -4.73 -2.30
CA ALA A 31 -6.60 -4.06 -1.66
C ALA A 31 -7.10 -2.83 -2.46
N LYS A 32 -6.20 -2.06 -3.05
CA LYS A 32 -6.55 -0.94 -3.94
C LYS A 32 -7.34 -1.42 -5.15
N LYS A 33 -6.89 -2.50 -5.81
CA LYS A 33 -7.57 -3.09 -6.96
C LYS A 33 -8.95 -3.64 -6.58
N ASP A 34 -9.05 -4.28 -5.42
CA ASP A 34 -10.33 -4.82 -4.94
C ASP A 34 -11.34 -3.69 -4.69
N ILE A 35 -10.91 -2.55 -4.12
CA ILE A 35 -11.77 -1.36 -3.92
C ILE A 35 -12.18 -0.74 -5.26
N ASP A 36 -11.27 -0.68 -6.24
CA ASP A 36 -11.54 -0.17 -7.58
C ASP A 36 -12.66 -0.99 -8.27
N THR A 37 -12.58 -2.32 -8.19
CA THR A 37 -13.65 -3.21 -8.69
C THR A 37 -14.98 -2.99 -7.95
N LEU A 38 -14.96 -2.92 -6.62
CA LEU A 38 -16.17 -2.64 -5.82
C LEU A 38 -16.78 -1.26 -6.15
N GLN A 39 -15.95 -0.28 -6.51
CA GLN A 39 -16.41 1.04 -6.92
C GLN A 39 -17.16 0.98 -8.26
N GLU A 40 -16.63 0.24 -9.25
CA GLU A 40 -17.30 0.03 -10.54
C GLU A 40 -18.63 -0.70 -10.41
N GLU A 41 -18.66 -1.75 -9.59
CA GLU A 41 -19.88 -2.51 -9.27
C GLU A 41 -20.92 -1.61 -8.59
N ALA A 42 -20.52 -0.86 -7.56
CA ALA A 42 -21.42 0.04 -6.85
C ALA A 42 -21.98 1.17 -7.73
N ILE A 43 -21.19 1.70 -8.68
CA ILE A 43 -21.68 2.69 -9.66
C ILE A 43 -22.79 2.09 -10.53
N THR A 44 -22.67 0.80 -10.87
CA THR A 44 -23.69 0.09 -11.64
C THR A 44 -24.95 -0.12 -10.81
N GLU A 45 -24.81 -0.58 -9.57
CA GLU A 45 -25.93 -0.78 -8.64
C GLU A 45 -26.70 0.52 -8.35
N ILE A 46 -25.98 1.64 -8.15
CA ILE A 46 -26.59 2.96 -7.94
C ILE A 46 -27.50 3.36 -9.11
N LYS A 47 -27.11 3.04 -10.35
CA LYS A 47 -27.91 3.32 -11.54
C LYS A 47 -29.19 2.48 -11.59
N GLU A 48 -29.18 1.28 -11.00
CA GLU A 48 -30.34 0.40 -10.96
C GLU A 48 -31.34 0.77 -9.85
N ILE A 49 -30.92 1.48 -8.79
CA ILE A 49 -31.83 1.94 -7.71
C ILE A 49 -33.01 2.75 -8.26
N VAL A 50 -32.77 3.58 -9.27
CA VAL A 50 -33.79 4.45 -9.88
C VAL A 50 -34.52 3.82 -11.05
N LYS A 51 -34.23 2.55 -11.37
CA LYS A 51 -34.90 1.81 -12.44
C LYS A 51 -35.93 0.80 -11.89
N PRO A 52 -36.99 0.49 -12.64
CA PRO A 52 -37.45 1.23 -13.82
C PRO A 52 -38.04 2.60 -13.43
N GLU A 53 -38.17 3.48 -14.42
CA GLU A 53 -39.02 4.67 -14.27
C GLU A 53 -40.47 4.21 -14.09
N LEU A 54 -41.11 4.63 -13.00
CA LEU A 54 -42.45 4.16 -12.64
C LEU A 54 -43.58 4.87 -13.44
N GLY A 55 -43.22 5.86 -14.25
CA GLY A 55 -44.12 6.54 -15.19
C GLY A 55 -45.16 7.44 -14.51
N LYS A 56 -45.89 8.19 -15.33
CA LYS A 56 -46.81 9.25 -14.88
C LYS A 56 -48.08 8.76 -14.15
N HIS A 57 -48.34 7.45 -14.17
CA HIS A 57 -49.49 6.84 -13.51
C HIS A 57 -49.18 6.37 -12.08
N TRP A 58 -47.90 6.33 -11.70
CA TRP A 58 -47.45 6.10 -10.34
C TRP A 58 -47.64 7.37 -9.52
N THR A 59 -48.72 7.44 -8.73
CA THR A 59 -49.12 8.66 -8.03
C THR A 59 -49.74 8.35 -6.66
N GLY A 60 -49.80 9.36 -5.79
CA GLY A 60 -50.36 9.27 -4.44
C GLY A 60 -49.30 9.01 -3.37
N THR A 61 -49.69 9.06 -2.09
CA THR A 61 -48.72 9.12 -0.97
C THR A 61 -47.76 7.92 -0.91
N LYS A 62 -48.21 6.72 -1.29
CA LYS A 62 -47.33 5.53 -1.38
C LYS A 62 -46.28 5.66 -2.48
N ALA A 63 -46.63 6.33 -3.58
CA ALA A 63 -45.71 6.60 -4.66
C ALA A 63 -44.64 7.61 -4.23
N ASP A 64 -45.07 8.68 -3.56
CA ASP A 64 -44.17 9.72 -3.02
C ASP A 64 -43.19 9.14 -2.00
N ASP A 65 -43.67 8.32 -1.05
CA ASP A 65 -42.84 7.67 -0.04
C ASP A 65 -41.81 6.71 -0.67
N PHE A 66 -42.22 5.96 -1.69
CA PHE A 66 -41.34 5.05 -2.42
C PHE A 66 -40.25 5.81 -3.18
N ASP A 67 -40.62 6.87 -3.91
CA ASP A 67 -39.68 7.69 -4.68
C ASP A 67 -38.67 8.39 -3.77
N LYS A 68 -39.14 8.92 -2.63
CA LYS A 68 -38.26 9.48 -1.60
C LYS A 68 -37.26 8.44 -1.08
N GLY A 69 -37.73 7.24 -0.74
CA GLY A 69 -36.85 6.16 -0.28
C GLY A 69 -35.78 5.76 -1.30
N ARG A 70 -36.13 5.74 -2.60
CA ARG A 70 -35.18 5.46 -3.68
C ARG A 70 -34.12 6.54 -3.83
N GLU A 71 -34.51 7.82 -3.80
CA GLU A 71 -33.53 8.92 -3.91
C GLU A 71 -32.64 9.01 -2.67
N GLU A 72 -33.17 8.73 -1.47
CA GLU A 72 -32.37 8.62 -0.25
C GLU A 72 -31.33 7.48 -0.35
N ALA A 73 -31.75 6.29 -0.79
CA ALA A 73 -30.86 5.15 -0.99
C ALA A 73 -29.78 5.45 -2.04
N LYS A 74 -30.15 6.04 -3.18
CA LYS A 74 -29.21 6.46 -4.22
C LYS A 74 -28.24 7.52 -3.71
N SER A 75 -28.72 8.51 -2.94
CA SER A 75 -27.87 9.55 -2.37
C SER A 75 -26.85 8.97 -1.40
N GLU A 76 -27.26 8.07 -0.51
CA GLU A 76 -26.36 7.48 0.49
C GLU A 76 -25.34 6.55 -0.17
N ALA A 77 -25.77 5.70 -1.09
CA ALA A 77 -24.86 4.86 -1.87
C ALA A 77 -23.85 5.71 -2.66
N SER A 78 -24.29 6.82 -3.26
CA SER A 78 -23.41 7.77 -3.96
C SER A 78 -22.36 8.39 -3.04
N LYS A 79 -22.71 8.72 -1.79
CA LYS A 79 -21.73 9.24 -0.81
C LYS A 79 -20.71 8.17 -0.44
N ILE A 80 -21.13 6.93 -0.19
CA ILE A 80 -20.21 5.83 0.14
C ILE A 80 -19.16 5.66 -0.98
N VAL A 81 -19.63 5.61 -2.22
CA VAL A 81 -18.77 5.44 -3.39
C VAL A 81 -17.83 6.64 -3.60
N ASN A 82 -18.35 7.87 -3.55
CA ASN A 82 -17.57 9.06 -3.88
C ASN A 82 -16.72 9.60 -2.72
N GLU A 83 -17.02 9.25 -1.48
CA GLU A 83 -16.29 9.75 -0.32
C GLU A 83 -15.46 8.64 0.32
N LYS A 84 -16.10 7.54 0.76
CA LYS A 84 -15.42 6.51 1.55
C LYS A 84 -14.42 5.72 0.71
N TYR A 85 -14.81 5.26 -0.48
CA TYR A 85 -13.90 4.48 -1.33
C TYR A 85 -12.73 5.33 -1.82
N ASN A 86 -13.00 6.56 -2.25
CA ASN A 86 -11.96 7.52 -2.62
C ASN A 86 -10.99 7.81 -1.45
N HIS A 87 -11.51 7.96 -0.22
CA HIS A 87 -10.68 8.13 0.96
C HIS A 87 -9.78 6.91 1.22
N TYR A 88 -10.32 5.69 1.12
CA TYR A 88 -9.54 4.46 1.28
C TYR A 88 -8.47 4.32 0.19
N MET A 89 -8.78 4.59 -1.07
CA MET A 89 -7.82 4.56 -2.17
C MET A 89 -6.66 5.55 -1.94
N SER A 90 -6.99 6.78 -1.51
CA SER A 90 -5.99 7.82 -1.19
C SER A 90 -5.10 7.42 -0.02
N SER A 91 -5.69 6.87 1.05
CA SER A 91 -4.96 6.38 2.22
C SER A 91 -4.02 5.23 1.88
N ILE A 92 -4.51 4.25 1.10
CA ILE A 92 -3.71 3.12 0.60
C ILE A 92 -2.56 3.63 -0.27
N GLN A 93 -2.81 4.55 -1.20
CA GLN A 93 -1.76 5.12 -2.06
C GLN A 93 -0.68 5.83 -1.24
N SER A 94 -1.08 6.62 -0.25
CA SER A 94 -0.14 7.31 0.65
C SER A 94 0.71 6.33 1.45
N LYS A 95 0.11 5.22 1.90
CA LYS A 95 0.84 4.17 2.62
C LYS A 95 1.82 3.42 1.72
N ILE A 96 1.43 3.12 0.47
CA ILE A 96 2.33 2.54 -0.54
C ILE A 96 3.54 3.44 -0.75
N LEU A 97 3.34 4.75 -0.98
CA LEU A 97 4.44 5.70 -1.18
C LEU A 97 5.43 5.71 0.00
N ARG A 98 4.91 5.71 1.23
CA ARG A 98 5.75 5.63 2.43
C ARG A 98 6.56 4.34 2.50
N LEU A 99 5.95 3.21 2.17
CA LEU A 99 6.64 1.91 2.17
C LEU A 99 7.66 1.83 1.03
N GLU A 100 7.39 2.42 -0.13
CA GLU A 100 8.35 2.50 -1.24
C GLU A 100 9.57 3.35 -0.86
N ALA A 101 9.38 4.45 -0.13
CA ALA A 101 10.49 5.24 0.43
C ALA A 101 11.31 4.43 1.46
N GLU A 102 10.65 3.72 2.38
CA GLU A 102 11.31 2.82 3.35
C GLU A 102 12.11 1.72 2.63
N LYS A 103 11.53 1.10 1.61
CA LYS A 103 12.19 0.11 0.76
C LYS A 103 13.42 0.69 0.06
N PHE A 104 13.33 1.92 -0.43
CA PHE A 104 14.45 2.59 -1.08
C PHE A 104 15.62 2.79 -0.11
N GLU A 105 15.35 3.31 1.10
CA GLU A 105 16.37 3.47 2.15
C GLU A 105 17.01 2.13 2.54
N LEU A 106 16.19 1.09 2.75
CA LEU A 106 16.66 -0.27 3.01
C LEU A 106 17.63 -0.78 1.93
N ASN A 107 17.31 -0.53 0.65
CA ASN A 107 18.15 -0.94 -0.47
C ASN A 107 19.46 -0.16 -0.56
N LEU A 108 19.48 1.13 -0.20
CA LEU A 108 20.71 1.90 -0.07
C LEU A 108 21.62 1.31 1.02
N THR A 109 21.05 0.98 2.18
CA THR A 109 21.80 0.33 3.27
C THR A 109 22.33 -1.04 2.85
N LYS A 110 21.53 -1.83 2.13
CA LYS A 110 21.97 -3.12 1.56
C LYS A 110 23.09 -2.96 0.54
N SER A 111 23.04 -1.92 -0.29
CA SER A 111 24.13 -1.61 -1.23
C SER A 111 25.43 -1.29 -0.49
N ALA A 112 25.38 -0.45 0.54
CA ALA A 112 26.54 -0.16 1.39
C ALA A 112 27.09 -1.42 2.10
N ALA A 113 26.20 -2.30 2.59
CA ALA A 113 26.60 -3.59 3.17
C ALA A 113 27.28 -4.50 2.13
N ASN A 114 26.86 -4.47 0.87
CA ASN A 114 27.53 -5.21 -0.19
C ASN A 114 28.94 -4.66 -0.44
N THR A 115 29.10 -3.33 -0.56
CA THR A 115 30.41 -2.70 -0.70
C THR A 115 31.36 -3.03 0.45
N ALA A 116 30.87 -3.00 1.69
CA ALA A 116 31.68 -3.39 2.85
C ALA A 116 32.14 -4.86 2.77
N GLY A 117 31.28 -5.74 2.25
CA GLY A 117 31.62 -7.15 2.01
C GLY A 117 32.67 -7.33 0.91
N ASP A 118 32.57 -6.57 -0.17
CA ASP A 118 33.56 -6.57 -1.25
C ASP A 118 34.92 -6.08 -0.77
N LEU A 119 34.95 -5.11 0.15
CA LEU A 119 36.19 -4.64 0.78
C LEU A 119 36.79 -5.70 1.72
N LEU A 120 35.98 -6.37 2.55
CA LEU A 120 36.46 -7.49 3.36
C LEU A 120 37.08 -8.58 2.49
N ALA A 121 36.45 -8.92 1.37
CA ALA A 121 36.92 -9.96 0.46
C ALA A 121 38.27 -9.64 -0.22
N LYS A 122 38.70 -8.37 -0.23
CA LYS A 122 40.01 -7.95 -0.78
C LYS A 122 41.18 -8.16 0.18
N GLY A 123 40.92 -8.51 1.44
CA GLY A 123 41.96 -8.89 2.41
C GLY A 123 42.47 -7.75 3.29
N GLU A 124 43.63 -7.98 3.92
CA GLU A 124 44.14 -7.23 5.08
C GLU A 124 44.25 -5.72 4.86
N ASP A 125 44.70 -5.30 3.67
CA ASP A 125 44.88 -3.88 3.30
C ASP A 125 43.58 -3.06 3.37
N PHE A 126 42.42 -3.70 3.33
CA PHE A 126 41.10 -3.07 3.32
C PHE A 126 40.28 -3.32 4.59
N LEU A 127 40.81 -4.06 5.57
CA LEU A 127 40.08 -4.44 6.79
C LEU A 127 39.65 -3.24 7.62
N GLU A 128 40.48 -2.19 7.72
CA GLU A 128 40.14 -1.01 8.50
C GLU A 128 38.97 -0.24 7.88
N GLU A 129 38.99 -0.05 6.55
CA GLU A 129 37.92 0.63 5.82
C GLU A 129 36.62 -0.16 5.85
N ALA A 130 36.70 -1.48 5.65
CA ALA A 130 35.55 -2.37 5.77
C ALA A 130 34.95 -2.34 7.19
N GLY A 131 35.79 -2.37 8.22
CA GLY A 131 35.36 -2.29 9.62
C GLY A 131 34.66 -0.97 9.95
N LYS A 132 35.14 0.17 9.41
CA LYS A 132 34.47 1.48 9.54
C LYS A 132 33.09 1.48 8.91
N GLN A 133 32.92 0.91 7.72
CA GLN A 133 31.62 0.84 7.06
C GLN A 133 30.64 -0.08 7.80
N ILE A 134 31.09 -1.26 8.23
CA ILE A 134 30.29 -2.20 9.03
C ILE A 134 29.86 -1.57 10.35
N SER A 135 30.74 -0.80 10.99
CA SER A 135 30.42 -0.10 12.23
C SER A 135 29.36 0.97 12.04
N LYS A 136 29.35 1.68 10.89
CA LYS A 136 28.28 2.63 10.54
C LYS A 136 26.94 1.93 10.31
N LEU A 137 26.96 0.74 9.71
CA LEU A 137 25.77 -0.07 9.46
C LEU A 137 25.17 -0.68 10.73
N LYS A 138 25.94 -0.81 11.82
CA LYS A 138 25.48 -1.34 13.10
C LYS A 138 24.41 -0.47 13.77
N TRP A 139 24.35 0.82 13.43
CA TRP A 139 23.45 1.80 14.04
C TRP A 139 22.14 1.97 13.25
N TRP A 140 21.84 1.03 12.35
CA TRP A 140 20.69 1.00 11.45
C TRP A 140 19.82 -0.25 11.72
#